data_AF-A0A7X7FJX4-F1
#
_entry.id   AF-A0A7X7FJX4-F1
#
_cell.length_a   1.000
_cell.length_b   1.000
_cell.length_c   1.000
_cell.angle_alpha   90.00
_cell.angle_beta   90.00
_cell.angle_gamma   90.00
#
_symmetry.space_group_name_H-M   'P 1'
#
loop_
_entity.id
_entity.type
_entity.pdbx_description
1 polymer ?
#
loop_
_entity_poly.entity_id
_entity_poly.type
_entity_poly.pdbx_seq_one_letter_code
_entity_poly.pdbx_strand_id
1 'polypeptide(L)' 'MMLSPFRGRFESWTVIRARMLRETEVFIEEALRHPEQQIQIPTLKVGSGTFTHLFAQAFWAQVLGTS' A
#
# COMPACT_ATOMS: atom_id res chain seq x y z
N MET A 1 16.95 -11.53 -33.87
CA MET A 1 16.68 -10.98 -32.52
C MET A 1 16.50 -12.15 -31.57
N MET A 2 17.47 -12.39 -30.68
CA MET A 2 17.34 -13.38 -29.62
C MET A 2 16.47 -12.81 -28.50
N LEU A 3 15.36 -13.48 -28.20
CA LEU A 3 14.62 -13.26 -26.95
C LEU A 3 15.52 -13.75 -25.80
N SER A 4 15.97 -12.82 -24.97
CA SER A 4 16.67 -13.14 -23.73
C SER A 4 15.80 -14.06 -22.88
N PRO A 5 16.26 -15.25 -22.45
CA PRO A 5 15.53 -16.01 -21.46
C PRO A 5 15.62 -15.21 -20.17
N PHE A 6 14.47 -14.86 -19.60
CA PHE A 6 14.38 -14.45 -18.20
C PHE A 6 15.03 -15.55 -17.37
N ARG A 7 16.32 -15.40 -17.03
CA ARG A 7 16.98 -16.18 -15.98
C ARG A 7 16.45 -15.66 -14.65
N GLY A 8 15.16 -15.91 -14.40
CA GLY A 8 14.57 -15.77 -13.09
C GLY A 8 15.29 -16.77 -12.19
N ARG A 9 16.22 -16.26 -11.39
CA ARG A 9 16.84 -17.02 -10.31
C ARG A 9 15.68 -17.41 -9.39
N PHE A 10 15.28 -18.67 -9.40
CA PHE A 10 14.25 -19.17 -8.50
C PHE A 10 14.79 -19.01 -7.07
N GLU A 11 14.47 -17.90 -6.43
CA GLU A 11 14.71 -17.73 -5.00
C GLU A 11 13.90 -18.80 -4.26
N SER A 12 14.51 -19.43 -3.27
CA SER A 12 13.76 -20.37 -2.44
C SER A 12 12.65 -19.63 -1.71
N TRP A 13 11.54 -20.32 -1.47
CA TRP A 13 10.42 -19.76 -0.71
C TRP A 13 10.87 -19.16 0.64
N THR A 14 11.84 -19.79 1.31
CA THR A 14 12.42 -19.29 2.55
C THR A 14 13.05 -17.91 2.40
N VAL A 15 13.77 -17.66 1.31
CA VAL A 15 14.38 -16.35 1.02
C VAL A 15 13.32 -15.30 0.72
N ILE A 16 12.31 -15.65 -0.08
CA ILE A 16 11.19 -14.76 -0.40
C ILE A 16 10.43 -14.38 0.89
N ARG A 17 10.10 -15.37 1.72
CA ARG A 17 9.40 -15.14 3.00
C ARG A 17 10.22 -14.26 3.94
N ALA A 18 11.53 -14.50 4.06
CA ALA A 18 12.39 -13.68 4.90
C ALA A 18 12.44 -12.23 4.42
N ARG A 19 12.52 -12.01 3.10
CA ARG A 19 12.46 -10.66 2.52
C ARG A 19 11.11 -9.99 2.78
N MET A 20 10.00 -10.67 2.54
CA MET A 20 8.66 -10.13 2.79
C MET A 20 8.47 -9.70 4.25
N LEU A 21 8.91 -10.54 5.20
CA LEU A 21 8.85 -10.19 6.62
C LEU A 21 9.71 -8.98 6.96
N ARG A 22 10.94 -8.92 6.44
CA ARG A 22 11.86 -7.80 6.63
C ARG A 22 11.29 -6.50 6.09
N GLU A 23 10.75 -6.52 4.87
CA GLU A 23 10.14 -5.35 4.23
C GLU A 23 8.89 -4.88 5.00
N THR A 24 8.08 -5.83 5.47
CA THR A 24 6.89 -5.53 6.28
C THR A 24 7.27 -4.93 7.64
N GLU A 25 8.30 -5.48 8.29
CA GLU A 25 8.84 -4.95 9.55
C GLU A 25 9.29 -3.50 9.37
N VAL A 26 10.12 -3.22 8.36
CA VAL A 26 10.59 -1.86 8.06
C VAL A 26 9.42 -0.90 7.79
N PHE A 27 8.42 -1.33 7.02
CA PHE A 27 7.25 -0.51 6.74
C PHE A 27 6.47 -0.17 8.01
N ILE A 28 6.24 -1.14 8.89
CA ILE A 28 5.51 -0.93 10.16
C ILE A 28 6.32 -0.03 11.08
N GLU A 29 7.62 -0.24 11.21
CA GLU A 29 8.49 0.60 12.04
C GLU A 29 8.51 2.06 11.57
N GLU A 30 8.57 2.28 10.26
CA GLU A 30 8.49 3.62 9.67
C GLU A 30 7.13 4.28 9.95
N ALA A 31 6.04 3.53 9.76
CA ALA A 31 4.69 4.01 10.01
C ALA A 31 4.44 4.36 11.47
N LEU A 32 5.03 3.60 12.39
CA LEU A 32 4.96 3.88 13.83
C LEU A 32 5.84 5.08 14.24
N ARG A 33 6.93 5.35 13.53
CA ARG A 33 7.79 6.52 13.76
C ARG A 33 7.14 7.81 13.27
N HIS A 34 6.36 7.73 12.19
CA HIS A 34 5.70 8.86 11.54
C HIS A 34 4.17 8.68 11.49
N PRO A 35 3.49 8.60 12.64
CA PRO A 35 2.04 8.38 12.68
C PRO A 35 1.25 9.50 11.97
N GLU A 36 1.80 10.70 11.86
CA GLU A 36 1.22 11.85 11.16
C GLU A 36 1.14 11.67 9.64
N GLN A 37 1.94 10.78 9.05
CA GLN A 37 1.98 10.53 7.61
C GLN A 37 0.99 9.45 7.17
N GLN A 38 0.42 8.70 8.13
CA GLN A 38 -0.49 7.61 7.83
C GLN A 38 -1.90 8.12 7.56
N ILE A 39 -2.51 7.63 6.47
CA ILE A 39 -3.89 7.93 6.15
C ILE A 39 -4.77 7.30 7.23
N GLN A 40 -5.35 8.13 8.10
CA GLN A 40 -6.36 7.66 9.04
C GLN A 40 -7.60 7.27 8.25
N ILE A 41 -7.89 5.97 8.21
CA ILE A 41 -9.18 5.49 7.72
C ILE A 41 -10.22 5.88 8.77
N PRO A 42 -11.20 6.75 8.45
CA PRO A 42 -12.21 7.13 9.41
C PRO A 42 -12.99 5.89 9.86
N THR A 43 -12.99 5.63 11.17
CA THR A 43 -13.81 4.58 11.78
C THR A 43 -15.25 5.08 11.92
N LEU A 44 -15.89 5.27 10.78
CA LEU A 44 -17.31 5.61 10.70
C LEU A 44 -18.12 4.33 10.52
N LYS A 45 -19.30 4.30 11.13
CA LYS A 45 -20.25 3.24 10.87
C LYS A 45 -20.63 3.28 9.39
N VAL A 46 -20.69 2.12 8.74
CA VAL A 46 -21.13 2.02 7.35
C VAL A 46 -22.51 2.68 7.20
N GLY A 47 -22.62 3.62 6.25
CA GLY A 47 -23.85 4.39 6.00
C GLY A 47 -24.04 5.64 6.87
N SER A 48 -23.15 5.93 7.83
CA SER A 48 -23.26 7.13 8.68
C SER A 48 -22.35 8.29 8.27
N GLY A 49 -21.57 8.14 7.20
CA GLY A 49 -20.67 9.19 6.73
C GLY A 49 -21.44 10.30 6.02
N THR A 50 -21.42 11.52 6.58
CA THR A 50 -21.97 12.73 5.95
C THR A 50 -20.89 13.46 5.15
N PHE A 51 -20.17 12.72 4.30
CA PHE A 51 -19.14 13.32 3.46
C PHE A 51 -19.80 14.11 2.32
N THR A 52 -19.31 15.32 2.07
CA THR A 52 -19.77 16.08 0.90
C THR A 52 -19.33 15.36 -0.38
N HIS A 53 -20.12 15.52 -1.45
CA HIS A 53 -19.77 14.94 -2.76
C HIS A 53 -18.37 15.38 -3.24
N LEU A 54 -18.01 16.63 -2.97
CA LEU A 54 -16.69 17.18 -3.31
C LEU A 54 -15.55 16.47 -2.56
N PHE A 55 -15.74 16.20 -1.25
CA PHE A 55 -14.75 15.48 -0.46
C PHE A 55 -14.58 14.03 -0.97
N ALA A 56 -15.69 13.34 -1.25
CA ALA A 56 -15.64 11.99 -1.78
C ALA A 56 -14.89 11.93 -3.13
N GLN A 57 -15.14 12.89 -4.01
CA GLN A 57 -14.48 12.97 -5.32
C GLN A 57 -12.96 13.21 -5.18
N ALA A 58 -12.54 14.14 -4.31
CA ALA A 58 -11.13 14.42 -4.07
C ALA A 58 -10.41 13.21 -3.45
N PHE A 59 -11.04 12.55 -2.47
CA PHE A 59 -10.50 11.34 -1.85
C PHE A 59 -10.27 10.24 -2.88
N TRP A 60 -11.28 9.93 -3.71
CA TRP A 60 -11.15 8.87 -4.71
C TRP A 60 -10.18 9.22 -5.84
N ALA A 61 -10.07 10.48 -6.25
CA ALA A 61 -9.07 10.91 -7.21
C ALA A 61 -7.63 10.66 -6.69
N GLN A 62 -7.37 10.96 -5.42
CA GLN A 62 -6.09 10.68 -4.77
C GLN A 62 -5.81 9.17 -4.68
N VAL A 63 -6.81 8.36 -4.28
CA VAL A 63 -6.64 6.91 -4.10
C VAL A 63 -6.44 6.18 -5.43
N LEU A 64 -7.19 6.57 -6.47
CA LEU A 64 -7.17 5.90 -7.76
C LEU A 64 -6.07 6.42 -8.70
N GLY A 65 -5.41 7.53 -8.34
CA GLY A 65 -4.34 8.12 -9.14
C GLY A 65 -4.80 8.65 -10.50
N THR A 66 -6.10 8.91 -10.67
CA THR A 66 -6.72 9.34 -11.93
C THR A 66 -6.78 10.86 -12.04
N SER A 67 -5.67 11.55 -11.73
CA SER A 67 -5.56 13.00 -11.84
C SER A 67 -5.95 13.53 -13.22
#